data_AF-A0AAU4DIW8-F1
#
_entry.id   AF-A0AAU4DIW8-F1
#
_cell.length_a   1.000
_cell.length_b   1.000
_cell.length_c   1.000
_cell.angle_alpha   90.00
_cell.angle_beta   90.00
_cell.angle_gamma   90.00
#
_symmetry.space_group_name_H-M   'P 1'
#
loop_
_entity.id
_entity.type
_entity.pdbx_description
1 polymer ?
#
loop_
_entity_poly.entity_id
_entity_poly.type
_entity_poly.pdbx_seq_one_letter_code
_entity_poly.pdbx_strand_id
1 'polypeptide(L)'
;MIGRLGRKAAELELLLGDPGDPLGPYGFAAAVRRDERDEFPDELAGVLREAGFHLDHLPAEWGGGFESFDRSLLLVRAAARRDLNVMPATMFSITAATCVRLHGSPEQQRWVAELLRRGGSVGFALSEQEHGSDLLANTAGLEPEGEGWRLSGEKWMVGLGQRCEALYLVARTGERGPGAFTAVLLDLAPAAGRLDRGEAVPTSGMRGIDFAHPRFDRLPVAREHLVGRPGEALEVAVKAQQVVRLMSTAGSLGCADTALRLTLDFAAERRVGRSTLLETPYQRRELAIASAALLVADAVALAAARGIHVVPEQFSVWGCAAKHVVAEAVEDAIARCGATLATRSVLRTEGPGGGVFQKLQRDAALVRVVDTSTLANLRSFSGQLPALAAAAARGAGDGPAARTVFALDEPLPPYDPTRLDLNARGRDLPTGTLAAVAGPAARALAEAGAPAVAELAERLLAAVRALPGEAAAAGTGTGPVDLAERFAWLHAAACCLQLWWAGRHLALYGQKPGSTAWLGGCLGYLLARADQRPTRAAAEHLLPALDVLLDLRTEHRLFSAAPVPLARPVV
;
A
#
# COMPACT_ATOMS: atom_id res chain seq x y z
N MET A 1 -24.63 -3.51 -9.78
CA MET A 1 -24.09 -2.71 -10.90
C MET A 1 -22.61 -2.52 -10.60
N ILE A 2 -21.70 -3.08 -11.42
CA ILE A 2 -20.26 -2.87 -11.20
C ILE A 2 -20.03 -1.37 -11.41
N GLY A 3 -19.75 -0.64 -10.33
CA GLY A 3 -19.47 0.78 -10.40
C GLY A 3 -18.25 1.04 -11.28
N ARG A 4 -18.16 2.26 -11.84
CA ARG A 4 -17.03 2.70 -12.70
C ARG A 4 -15.66 2.35 -12.09
N LEU A 5 -15.55 2.42 -10.77
CA LEU A 5 -14.34 2.17 -9.98
C LEU A 5 -13.74 0.76 -10.17
N GLY A 6 -14.58 -0.28 -10.25
CA GLY A 6 -14.13 -1.69 -10.22
C GLY A 6 -14.10 -2.43 -11.56
N ARG A 7 -14.40 -1.75 -12.67
CA ARG A 7 -14.61 -2.41 -13.98
C ARG A 7 -13.36 -3.14 -14.49
N LYS A 8 -12.22 -2.45 -14.60
CA LYS A 8 -10.96 -3.07 -15.07
C LYS A 8 -10.53 -4.23 -14.18
N ALA A 9 -10.72 -4.12 -12.86
CA ALA A 9 -10.42 -5.19 -11.93
C ALA A 9 -11.31 -6.42 -12.14
N ALA A 10 -12.60 -6.24 -12.46
CA ALA A 10 -13.50 -7.34 -12.79
C ALA A 10 -13.13 -8.02 -14.13
N GLU A 11 -12.81 -7.22 -15.15
CA GLU A 11 -12.32 -7.72 -16.44
C GLU A 11 -11.02 -8.52 -16.26
N LEU A 12 -10.12 -8.03 -15.40
CA LEU A 12 -8.89 -8.73 -15.06
C LEU A 12 -9.15 -10.05 -14.32
N GLU A 13 -10.05 -10.07 -13.34
CA GLU A 13 -10.42 -11.30 -12.63
C GLU A 13 -10.96 -12.35 -13.62
N LEU A 14 -11.80 -11.95 -14.57
CA LEU A 14 -12.29 -12.85 -15.63
C LEU A 14 -11.17 -13.37 -16.52
N LEU A 15 -10.22 -12.51 -16.91
CA LEU A 15 -9.06 -12.89 -17.72
C LEU A 15 -8.17 -13.91 -17.00
N LEU A 16 -7.95 -13.73 -15.70
CA LEU A 16 -7.07 -14.60 -14.90
C LEU A 16 -7.73 -15.93 -14.46
N GLY A 17 -9.05 -16.06 -14.63
CA GLY A 17 -9.80 -17.30 -14.36
C GLY A 17 -9.86 -17.68 -12.87
N ASP A 18 -10.25 -18.90 -12.56
CA ASP A 18 -10.29 -19.39 -11.17
C ASP A 18 -8.88 -19.54 -10.57
N PRO A 19 -8.55 -18.89 -9.44
CA PRO A 19 -7.24 -19.08 -8.82
C PRO A 19 -7.04 -20.48 -8.22
N GLY A 20 -8.12 -21.21 -7.96
CA GLY A 20 -8.11 -22.57 -7.42
C GLY A 20 -7.86 -23.66 -8.48
N ASP A 21 -7.96 -23.35 -9.76
CA ASP A 21 -7.72 -24.31 -10.84
C ASP A 21 -6.25 -24.77 -10.83
N PRO A 22 -5.96 -26.07 -10.56
CA PRO A 22 -4.59 -26.58 -10.51
C PRO A 22 -3.87 -26.54 -11.87
N LEU A 23 -4.64 -26.51 -12.97
CA LEU A 23 -4.13 -26.41 -14.34
C LEU A 23 -3.99 -24.96 -14.81
N GLY A 24 -4.58 -24.00 -14.09
CA GLY A 24 -4.51 -22.58 -14.39
C GLY A 24 -3.07 -22.05 -14.33
N PRO A 25 -2.53 -21.42 -15.40
CA PRO A 25 -1.16 -20.87 -15.41
C PRO A 25 -0.99 -19.67 -14.46
N TYR A 26 -2.10 -19.06 -14.06
CA TYR A 26 -2.17 -17.86 -13.21
C TYR A 26 -2.71 -18.17 -11.80
N GLY A 27 -2.99 -19.44 -11.51
CA GLY A 27 -3.57 -19.88 -10.26
C GLY A 27 -2.56 -20.09 -9.13
N PHE A 28 -3.07 -20.48 -7.97
CA PHE A 28 -2.28 -20.69 -6.75
C PHE A 28 -1.20 -21.77 -6.92
N ALA A 29 -1.52 -22.87 -7.59
CA ALA A 29 -0.55 -23.94 -7.85
C ALA A 29 0.63 -23.46 -8.69
N ALA A 30 0.38 -22.61 -9.70
CA ALA A 30 1.45 -22.03 -10.51
C ALA A 30 2.31 -21.03 -9.71
N ALA A 31 1.69 -20.20 -8.86
CA ALA A 31 2.41 -19.28 -7.98
C ALA A 31 3.33 -20.01 -6.98
N VAL A 32 2.87 -21.12 -6.41
CA VAL A 32 3.69 -21.96 -5.51
C VAL A 32 4.84 -22.62 -6.26
N ARG A 33 4.60 -23.20 -7.45
CA ARG A 33 5.67 -23.82 -8.25
C ARG A 33 6.79 -22.84 -8.61
N ARG A 34 6.44 -21.61 -9.00
CA ARG A 34 7.43 -20.56 -9.31
C ARG A 34 8.24 -20.16 -8.09
N ASP A 35 7.58 -20.03 -6.94
CA ASP A 35 8.23 -19.68 -5.67
C ASP A 35 9.20 -20.76 -5.16
N GLU A 36 8.93 -22.05 -5.40
CA GLU A 36 9.88 -23.14 -5.10
C GLU A 36 11.14 -23.14 -5.99
N ARG A 37 11.08 -22.44 -7.13
CA ARG A 37 12.16 -22.41 -8.13
C ARG A 37 12.83 -21.05 -8.25
N ASP A 38 12.42 -20.09 -7.44
CA ASP A 38 12.88 -18.69 -7.51
C ASP A 38 12.65 -18.08 -8.91
N GLU A 39 11.57 -18.50 -9.57
CA GLU A 39 11.27 -18.13 -10.96
C GLU A 39 10.44 -16.83 -11.03
N PHE A 40 10.83 -15.96 -11.95
CA PHE A 40 10.07 -14.76 -12.30
C PHE A 40 8.70 -15.15 -12.87
N PRO A 41 7.62 -14.39 -12.58
CA PRO A 41 6.28 -14.73 -13.02
C PRO A 41 6.04 -14.37 -14.49
N ASP A 42 6.81 -14.95 -15.42
CA ASP A 42 6.80 -14.58 -16.84
C ASP A 42 5.42 -14.73 -17.50
N GLU A 43 4.69 -15.83 -17.25
CA GLU A 43 3.37 -16.04 -17.86
C GLU A 43 2.31 -15.08 -17.32
N LEU A 44 2.31 -14.87 -15.99
CA LEU A 44 1.38 -13.94 -15.35
C LEU A 44 1.70 -12.49 -15.75
N ALA A 45 2.98 -12.10 -15.75
CA ALA A 45 3.39 -10.78 -16.18
C ALA A 45 3.10 -10.57 -17.69
N GLY A 46 3.28 -11.60 -18.52
CA GLY A 46 2.96 -11.58 -19.95
C GLY A 46 1.49 -11.26 -20.22
N VAL A 47 0.57 -12.06 -19.66
CA VAL A 47 -0.88 -11.86 -19.87
C VAL A 47 -1.36 -10.49 -19.36
N LEU A 48 -0.73 -10.00 -18.28
CA LEU A 48 -1.04 -8.68 -17.73
C LEU A 48 -0.51 -7.54 -18.60
N ARG A 49 0.69 -7.68 -19.19
CA ARG A 49 1.21 -6.72 -20.17
C ARG A 49 0.32 -6.66 -21.41
N GLU A 50 -0.14 -7.80 -21.90
CA GLU A 50 -1.09 -7.87 -23.02
C GLU A 50 -2.42 -7.18 -22.69
N ALA A 51 -2.89 -7.28 -21.45
CA ALA A 51 -4.07 -6.57 -20.95
C ALA A 51 -3.82 -5.07 -20.64
N GLY A 52 -2.60 -4.57 -20.83
CA GLY A 52 -2.24 -3.17 -20.56
C GLY A 52 -2.10 -2.83 -19.09
N PHE A 53 -1.93 -3.81 -18.20
CA PHE A 53 -1.81 -3.61 -16.75
C PHE A 53 -0.62 -2.72 -16.37
N HIS A 54 0.53 -2.90 -17.03
CA HIS A 54 1.72 -2.07 -16.81
C HIS A 54 1.51 -0.61 -17.23
N LEU A 55 0.50 -0.30 -18.04
CA LEU A 55 0.15 1.06 -18.43
C LEU A 55 -0.74 1.77 -17.42
N ASP A 56 -1.30 1.06 -16.43
CA ASP A 56 -2.29 1.62 -15.49
C ASP A 56 -1.69 2.56 -14.46
N HIS A 57 -0.36 2.73 -14.40
CA HIS A 57 0.32 3.77 -13.61
C HIS A 57 0.98 4.86 -14.47
N LEU A 58 0.90 4.73 -15.79
CA LEU A 58 1.47 5.70 -16.72
C LEU A 58 0.41 6.74 -17.10
N PRO A 59 0.74 8.04 -17.04
CA PRO A 59 -0.21 9.09 -17.41
C PRO A 59 -0.49 9.07 -18.93
N ALA A 60 -1.62 9.64 -19.32
CA ALA A 60 -2.06 9.66 -20.71
C ALA A 60 -1.05 10.36 -21.65
N GLU A 61 -0.37 11.42 -21.18
CA GLU A 61 0.69 12.08 -21.96
C GLU A 61 1.89 11.18 -22.30
N TRP A 62 2.08 10.07 -21.57
CA TRP A 62 3.11 9.06 -21.82
C TRP A 62 2.56 7.83 -22.57
N GLY A 63 1.34 7.92 -23.11
CA GLY A 63 0.65 6.83 -23.78
C GLY A 63 0.14 5.75 -22.82
N GLY A 64 -0.03 6.10 -21.55
CA GLY A 64 -0.54 5.21 -20.51
C GLY A 64 -2.06 5.25 -20.33
N GLY A 65 -2.55 4.35 -19.46
CA GLY A 65 -3.96 4.16 -19.17
C GLY A 65 -4.36 4.54 -17.74
N PHE A 66 -3.49 5.23 -16.99
CA PHE A 66 -3.77 5.67 -15.62
C PHE A 66 -4.96 6.64 -15.60
N GLU A 67 -5.98 6.29 -14.82
CA GLU A 67 -7.16 7.13 -14.61
C GLU A 67 -7.15 7.75 -13.21
N SER A 68 -6.97 6.93 -12.18
CA SER A 68 -6.90 7.35 -10.79
C SER A 68 -6.34 6.25 -9.90
N PHE A 69 -5.71 6.63 -8.79
CA PHE A 69 -5.08 5.68 -7.88
C PHE A 69 -6.08 4.75 -7.20
N ASP A 70 -7.33 5.16 -6.97
CA ASP A 70 -8.36 4.28 -6.38
C ASP A 70 -8.77 3.15 -7.34
N ARG A 71 -8.66 3.36 -8.65
CA ARG A 71 -8.86 2.32 -9.67
C ARG A 71 -7.65 1.41 -9.79
N SER A 72 -6.45 2.00 -9.81
CA SER A 72 -5.20 1.23 -9.81
C SER A 72 -5.07 0.38 -8.54
N LEU A 73 -5.51 0.88 -7.38
CA LEU A 73 -5.57 0.13 -6.12
C LEU A 73 -6.39 -1.15 -6.27
N LEU A 74 -7.61 -1.07 -6.81
CA LEU A 74 -8.46 -2.24 -7.03
C LEU A 74 -7.90 -3.20 -8.08
N LEU A 75 -7.34 -2.66 -9.17
CA LEU A 75 -6.74 -3.44 -10.24
C LEU A 75 -5.54 -4.25 -9.74
N VAL A 76 -4.60 -3.58 -9.06
CA VAL A 76 -3.41 -4.22 -8.50
C VAL A 76 -3.79 -5.22 -7.41
N ARG A 77 -4.77 -4.88 -6.56
CA ARG A 77 -5.27 -5.81 -5.53
C ARG A 77 -5.85 -7.09 -6.14
N ALA A 78 -6.61 -6.98 -7.24
CA ALA A 78 -7.15 -8.14 -7.96
C ALA A 78 -6.04 -9.04 -8.54
N ALA A 79 -4.99 -8.44 -9.10
CA ALA A 79 -3.83 -9.20 -9.58
C ALA A 79 -3.04 -9.85 -8.43
N ALA A 80 -2.78 -9.10 -7.35
CA ALA A 80 -1.98 -9.55 -6.20
C ALA A 80 -2.65 -10.69 -5.40
N ARG A 81 -3.97 -10.89 -5.54
CA ARG A 81 -4.64 -12.09 -5.03
C ARG A 81 -4.05 -13.38 -5.60
N ARG A 82 -3.53 -13.35 -6.83
CA ARG A 82 -2.95 -14.52 -7.51
C ARG A 82 -1.52 -14.77 -7.03
N ASP A 83 -0.73 -13.72 -7.11
CA ASP A 83 0.69 -13.74 -6.79
C ASP A 83 1.17 -12.31 -6.55
N LEU A 84 1.69 -12.00 -5.36
CA LEU A 84 2.17 -10.65 -5.04
C LEU A 84 3.30 -10.19 -5.97
N ASN A 85 4.09 -11.13 -6.51
CA ASN A 85 5.22 -10.85 -7.41
C ASN A 85 4.78 -10.08 -8.66
N VAL A 86 3.50 -10.09 -9.00
CA VAL A 86 2.94 -9.34 -10.12
C VAL A 86 3.24 -7.83 -10.06
N MET A 87 3.18 -7.26 -8.85
CA MET A 87 3.37 -5.83 -8.64
C MET A 87 4.80 -5.40 -9.03
N PRO A 88 5.87 -6.00 -8.45
CA PRO A 88 7.22 -5.74 -8.90
C PRO A 88 7.53 -6.25 -10.32
N ALA A 89 6.81 -7.24 -10.85
CA ALA A 89 7.05 -7.70 -12.22
C ALA A 89 6.53 -6.73 -13.31
N THR A 90 5.62 -5.81 -12.98
CA THR A 90 4.90 -5.01 -13.99
C THR A 90 4.82 -3.51 -13.69
N MET A 91 4.96 -3.08 -12.43
CA MET A 91 4.76 -1.69 -12.01
C MET A 91 5.90 -1.12 -11.16
N PHE A 92 7.02 -1.85 -11.03
CA PHE A 92 8.13 -1.46 -10.16
C PHE A 92 8.75 -0.11 -10.50
N SER A 93 8.65 0.30 -11.76
CA SER A 93 9.19 1.57 -12.25
C SER A 93 8.38 2.80 -11.85
N ILE A 94 7.24 2.67 -11.15
CA ILE A 94 6.38 3.80 -10.77
C ILE A 94 7.15 4.91 -10.03
N THR A 95 8.09 4.56 -9.16
CA THR A 95 8.91 5.54 -8.43
C THR A 95 9.86 6.28 -9.36
N ALA A 96 10.61 5.55 -10.19
CA ALA A 96 11.54 6.14 -11.17
C ALA A 96 10.81 6.99 -12.22
N ALA A 97 9.66 6.51 -12.72
CA ALA A 97 8.78 7.24 -13.63
C ALA A 97 8.29 8.55 -12.99
N THR A 98 7.88 8.51 -11.72
CA THR A 98 7.45 9.72 -10.99
C THR A 98 8.58 10.73 -10.85
N CYS A 99 9.81 10.28 -10.54
CA CYS A 99 10.97 11.17 -10.52
C CYS A 99 11.21 11.82 -11.89
N VAL A 100 11.28 11.02 -12.95
CA VAL A 100 11.53 11.53 -14.31
C VAL A 100 10.43 12.50 -14.77
N ARG A 101 9.17 12.26 -14.37
CA ARG A 101 8.06 13.19 -14.63
C ARG A 101 8.21 14.52 -13.90
N LEU A 102 8.79 14.53 -12.70
CA LEU A 102 8.94 15.73 -11.87
C LEU A 102 10.06 16.67 -12.34
N HIS A 103 11.18 16.14 -12.84
CA HIS A 103 12.35 16.97 -13.17
C HIS A 103 13.24 16.43 -14.30
N GLY A 104 12.83 15.36 -15.00
CA GLY A 104 13.55 14.90 -16.19
C GLY A 104 13.36 15.83 -17.38
N SER A 105 14.35 15.88 -18.27
CA SER A 105 14.24 16.66 -19.51
C SER A 105 13.13 16.11 -20.42
N PRO A 106 12.60 16.89 -21.38
CA PRO A 106 11.63 16.38 -22.35
C PRO A 106 12.11 15.14 -23.12
N GLU A 107 13.41 15.01 -23.37
CA GLU A 107 14.03 13.84 -24.01
C GLU A 107 14.00 12.63 -23.08
N GLN A 108 14.39 12.81 -21.81
CA GLN A 108 14.37 11.75 -20.79
C GLN A 108 12.93 11.27 -20.53
N GLN A 109 11.97 12.19 -20.43
CA GLN A 109 10.56 11.85 -20.25
C GLN A 109 10.02 11.04 -21.45
N ARG A 110 10.31 11.46 -22.68
CA ARG A 110 9.91 10.72 -23.90
C ARG A 110 10.53 9.32 -23.95
N TRP A 111 11.81 9.21 -23.63
CA TRP A 111 12.53 7.94 -23.64
C TRP A 111 11.99 6.97 -22.58
N VAL A 112 11.81 7.43 -21.34
CA VAL A 112 11.21 6.60 -20.27
C VAL A 112 9.77 6.22 -20.59
N ALA A 113 8.97 7.13 -21.14
CA ALA A 113 7.62 6.82 -21.57
C ALA A 113 7.61 5.71 -22.63
N GLU A 114 8.47 5.78 -23.65
CA GLU A 114 8.59 4.75 -24.68
C GLU A 114 9.02 3.39 -24.10
N LEU A 115 10.05 3.41 -23.24
CA LEU A 115 10.57 2.23 -22.57
C LEU A 115 9.49 1.52 -21.75
N LEU A 116 8.74 2.26 -20.92
CA LEU A 116 7.71 1.68 -20.09
C LEU A 116 6.50 1.23 -20.91
N ARG A 117 6.13 1.96 -21.98
CA ARG A 117 5.01 1.59 -22.85
C ARG A 117 5.21 0.24 -23.54
N ARG A 118 6.45 -0.06 -23.96
CA ARG A 118 6.80 -1.36 -24.56
C ARG A 118 7.00 -2.49 -23.54
N GLY A 119 6.79 -2.23 -22.25
CA GLY A 119 6.92 -3.23 -21.17
C GLY A 119 8.31 -3.35 -20.57
N GLY A 120 9.23 -2.43 -20.88
CA GLY A 120 10.53 -2.34 -20.25
C GLY A 120 10.46 -1.76 -18.84
N SER A 121 11.61 -1.72 -18.15
CA SER A 121 11.65 -1.26 -16.75
C SER A 121 12.86 -0.37 -16.43
N VAL A 122 12.61 0.61 -15.58
CA VAL A 122 13.59 1.45 -14.91
C VAL A 122 13.67 1.04 -13.43
N GLY A 123 14.83 0.57 -12.98
CA GLY A 123 15.11 0.29 -11.57
C GLY A 123 15.33 1.58 -10.78
N PHE A 124 14.96 1.58 -9.51
CA PHE A 124 15.12 2.73 -8.62
C PHE A 124 16.22 2.46 -7.59
N ALA A 125 17.37 3.11 -7.76
CA ALA A 125 18.58 2.85 -6.99
C ALA A 125 18.87 4.01 -6.02
N LEU A 126 18.31 3.89 -4.81
CA LEU A 126 18.38 4.91 -3.76
C LEU A 126 19.24 4.46 -2.58
N SER A 127 18.83 3.42 -1.87
CA SER A 127 19.46 2.96 -0.63
C SER A 127 20.82 2.29 -0.85
N GLU A 128 21.61 2.28 0.21
CA GLU A 128 22.91 1.62 0.30
C GLU A 128 22.94 0.70 1.53
N GLN A 129 23.84 -0.28 1.57
CA GLN A 129 23.80 -1.36 2.57
C GLN A 129 23.83 -0.83 4.01
N GLU A 130 24.70 0.15 4.27
CA GLU A 130 24.85 0.80 5.58
C GLU A 130 23.81 1.91 5.81
N HIS A 131 23.05 2.30 4.78
CA HIS A 131 22.24 3.52 4.74
C HIS A 131 20.84 3.28 4.16
N GLY A 132 20.05 2.43 4.83
CA GLY A 132 18.67 2.15 4.42
C GLY A 132 17.68 3.26 4.79
N SER A 133 17.59 3.56 6.09
CA SER A 133 16.66 4.59 6.63
C SER A 133 17.30 5.98 6.75
N ASP A 134 18.63 6.06 6.76
CA ASP A 134 19.38 7.31 6.79
C ASP A 134 19.95 7.65 5.41
N LEU A 135 19.07 8.10 4.51
CA LEU A 135 19.43 8.41 3.13
C LEU A 135 20.46 9.56 3.01
N LEU A 136 20.57 10.40 4.04
CA LEU A 136 21.54 11.50 4.06
C LEU A 136 22.98 11.00 4.26
N ALA A 137 23.16 9.77 4.72
CA ALA A 137 24.46 9.14 4.92
C ALA A 137 24.99 8.40 3.69
N ASN A 138 24.18 8.23 2.64
CA ASN A 138 24.59 7.61 1.37
C ASN A 138 25.92 8.16 0.83
N THR A 139 26.79 7.29 0.34
CA THR A 139 28.17 7.57 -0.09
C THR A 139 28.43 7.30 -1.57
N ALA A 140 27.58 6.56 -2.29
CA ALA A 140 27.77 6.37 -3.73
C ALA A 140 27.86 7.73 -4.41
N GLY A 141 28.99 7.99 -5.08
CA GLY A 141 29.45 9.32 -5.42
C GLY A 141 29.53 9.55 -6.92
N LEU A 142 29.27 10.78 -7.33
CA LEU A 142 29.38 11.25 -8.70
C LEU A 142 30.39 12.41 -8.72
N GLU A 143 31.60 12.12 -9.22
CA GLU A 143 32.73 13.06 -9.22
C GLU A 143 32.92 13.70 -10.61
N PRO A 144 33.22 15.01 -10.73
CA PRO A 144 33.46 15.65 -12.02
C PRO A 144 34.64 15.02 -12.78
N GLU A 145 34.47 14.84 -14.09
CA GLU A 145 35.46 14.21 -14.99
C GLU A 145 35.38 14.80 -16.39
N GLY A 146 36.28 15.74 -16.72
CA GLY A 146 36.23 16.44 -18.00
C GLY A 146 34.88 17.15 -18.18
N GLU A 147 34.15 16.81 -19.25
CA GLU A 147 32.82 17.36 -19.56
C GLU A 147 31.66 16.59 -18.87
N GLY A 148 31.97 15.48 -18.19
CA GLY A 148 31.00 14.62 -17.53
C GLY A 148 31.38 14.31 -16.09
N TRP A 149 31.09 13.08 -15.69
CA TRP A 149 31.27 12.59 -14.32
C TRP A 149 31.78 11.15 -14.29
N ARG A 150 32.30 10.73 -13.13
CA ARG A 150 32.50 9.33 -12.78
C ARG A 150 31.63 8.93 -11.62
N LEU A 151 30.85 7.87 -11.80
CA LEU A 151 30.03 7.25 -10.77
C LEU A 151 30.80 6.11 -10.10
N SER A 152 30.90 6.15 -8.77
CA SER A 152 31.51 5.09 -7.96
C SER A 152 30.66 4.73 -6.74
N GLY A 153 30.62 3.46 -6.37
CA GLY A 153 29.93 2.97 -5.17
C GLY A 153 29.01 1.79 -5.44
N GLU A 154 28.16 1.44 -4.47
CA GLU A 154 27.26 0.30 -4.53
C GLU A 154 25.86 0.73 -4.09
N LYS A 155 24.83 0.23 -4.78
CA LYS A 155 23.43 0.39 -4.41
C LYS A 155 22.86 -0.90 -3.86
N TRP A 156 21.90 -0.78 -2.96
CA TRP A 156 21.40 -1.90 -2.15
C TRP A 156 19.95 -2.24 -2.48
N MET A 157 19.66 -3.53 -2.62
CA MET A 157 18.33 -4.10 -2.85
C MET A 157 17.55 -3.42 -3.99
N VAL A 158 18.21 -3.19 -5.14
CA VAL A 158 17.55 -2.63 -6.32
C VAL A 158 16.70 -3.72 -6.95
N GLY A 159 15.38 -3.61 -6.83
CA GLY A 159 14.46 -4.57 -7.45
C GLY A 159 14.46 -4.45 -8.97
N LEU A 160 14.34 -5.61 -9.62
CA LEU A 160 14.65 -5.80 -11.04
C LEU A 160 16.07 -5.38 -11.41
N GLY A 161 17.03 -5.33 -10.47
CA GLY A 161 18.38 -4.84 -10.73
C GLY A 161 19.13 -5.62 -11.83
N GLN A 162 18.86 -6.92 -11.97
CA GLN A 162 19.41 -7.74 -13.04
C GLN A 162 18.63 -7.59 -14.35
N ARG A 163 17.32 -7.35 -14.26
CA ARG A 163 16.39 -7.38 -15.42
C ARG A 163 16.08 -6.02 -16.03
N CYS A 164 16.28 -4.94 -15.28
CA CYS A 164 15.93 -3.60 -15.75
C CYS A 164 16.78 -3.16 -16.94
N GLU A 165 16.20 -2.32 -17.78
CA GLU A 165 16.85 -1.74 -18.96
C GLU A 165 17.52 -0.41 -18.62
N ALA A 166 17.04 0.27 -17.57
CA ALA A 166 17.57 1.54 -17.10
C ALA A 166 17.63 1.61 -15.58
N LEU A 167 18.48 2.48 -15.03
CA LEU A 167 18.50 2.84 -13.61
C LEU A 167 18.23 4.33 -13.44
N TYR A 168 17.29 4.68 -12.57
CA TYR A 168 17.25 5.98 -11.92
C TYR A 168 18.03 5.86 -10.61
N LEU A 169 19.20 6.49 -10.54
CA LEU A 169 20.14 6.38 -9.43
C LEU A 169 20.34 7.72 -8.75
N VAL A 170 20.33 7.74 -7.42
CA VAL A 170 20.67 8.93 -6.61
C VAL A 170 22.09 8.79 -6.08
N ALA A 171 22.99 9.69 -6.49
CA ALA A 171 24.38 9.73 -6.06
C ALA A 171 24.72 11.06 -5.38
N ARG A 172 25.74 11.05 -4.51
CA ARG A 172 26.27 12.23 -3.86
C ARG A 172 27.18 12.99 -4.83
N THR A 173 26.91 14.28 -5.02
CA THR A 173 27.75 15.25 -5.76
C THR A 173 28.25 16.39 -4.88
N GLY A 174 27.68 16.57 -3.68
CA GLY A 174 28.02 17.66 -2.76
C GLY A 174 28.27 17.17 -1.33
N GLU A 175 28.57 18.11 -0.43
CA GLU A 175 29.03 17.76 0.91
C GLU A 175 27.91 17.58 1.94
N ARG A 176 26.91 18.47 1.99
CA ARG A 176 25.99 18.55 3.13
C ARG A 176 24.52 18.57 2.76
N GLY A 177 23.74 17.91 3.62
CA GLY A 177 22.29 17.96 3.61
C GLY A 177 21.65 17.32 2.37
N PRO A 178 20.33 17.48 2.19
CA PRO A 178 19.61 16.89 1.06
C PRO A 178 20.06 17.45 -0.30
N GLY A 179 20.63 18.67 -0.33
CA GLY A 179 21.20 19.29 -1.53
C GLY A 179 22.52 18.66 -2.00
N ALA A 180 23.05 17.66 -1.30
CA ALA A 180 24.27 16.95 -1.68
C ALA A 180 24.06 15.92 -2.80
N PHE A 181 22.83 15.68 -3.24
CA PHE A 181 22.49 14.55 -4.10
C PHE A 181 22.02 14.97 -5.50
N THR A 182 22.46 14.21 -6.50
CA THR A 182 22.10 14.36 -7.91
C THR A 182 21.59 13.02 -8.45
N ALA A 183 20.64 13.09 -9.37
CA ALA A 183 20.06 11.91 -10.00
C ALA A 183 20.71 11.65 -11.35
N VAL A 184 20.88 10.37 -11.68
CA VAL A 184 21.39 9.89 -12.95
C VAL A 184 20.37 8.91 -13.53
N LEU A 185 20.01 9.11 -14.80
CA LEU A 185 19.25 8.15 -15.59
C LEU A 185 20.21 7.43 -16.52
N LEU A 186 20.52 6.19 -16.18
CA LEU A 186 21.50 5.36 -16.89
C LEU A 186 20.79 4.32 -17.74
N ASP A 187 20.96 4.41 -19.07
CA ASP A 187 20.68 3.30 -19.98
C ASP A 187 21.73 2.20 -19.79
N LEU A 188 21.27 0.98 -19.51
CA LEU A 188 22.15 -0.13 -19.17
C LEU A 188 22.62 -0.90 -20.40
N ALA A 189 22.02 -0.72 -21.58
CA ALA A 189 22.47 -1.39 -22.79
C ALA A 189 23.86 -0.89 -23.24
N PRO A 190 24.14 0.43 -23.31
CA PRO A 190 25.49 0.95 -23.60
C PRO A 190 26.49 0.73 -22.46
N ALA A 191 26.01 0.58 -21.22
CA ALA A 191 26.85 0.31 -20.04
C ALA A 191 27.19 -1.18 -19.86
N ALA A 192 26.68 -2.06 -20.74
CA ALA A 192 26.94 -3.48 -20.69
C ALA A 192 28.45 -3.79 -20.74
N GLY A 193 28.93 -4.57 -19.77
CA GLY A 193 30.35 -4.89 -19.62
C GLY A 193 31.19 -3.91 -18.79
N ARG A 194 30.63 -2.78 -18.35
CA ARG A 194 31.27 -1.83 -17.40
C ARG A 194 30.54 -1.69 -16.07
N LEU A 195 29.34 -2.28 -15.97
CA LEU A 195 28.51 -2.30 -14.77
C LEU A 195 28.46 -3.73 -14.23
N ASP A 196 28.87 -3.91 -12.97
CA ASP A 196 28.53 -5.12 -12.21
C ASP A 196 27.13 -4.93 -11.64
N ARG A 197 26.16 -5.72 -12.09
CA ARG A 197 24.78 -5.67 -11.57
C ARG A 197 24.63 -6.45 -10.25
N GLY A 198 25.59 -7.28 -9.89
CA GLY A 198 25.53 -8.21 -8.78
C GLY A 198 24.62 -9.42 -9.06
N GLU A 199 24.77 -10.45 -8.21
CA GLU A 199 23.82 -11.56 -8.15
C GLU A 199 22.53 -11.14 -7.44
N ALA A 200 21.42 -11.77 -7.81
CA ALA A 200 20.14 -11.57 -7.13
C ALA A 200 20.23 -12.16 -5.72
N VAL A 201 19.81 -11.38 -4.72
CA VAL A 201 19.83 -11.79 -3.32
C VAL A 201 18.63 -12.67 -3.02
N PRO A 202 18.83 -13.86 -2.42
CA PRO A 202 17.72 -14.68 -1.95
C PRO A 202 16.93 -13.99 -0.84
N THR A 203 15.62 -13.88 -1.02
CA THR A 203 14.70 -13.30 -0.03
C THR A 203 13.76 -14.36 0.56
N SER A 204 13.19 -14.10 1.74
CA SER A 204 12.25 -15.03 2.38
C SER A 204 10.91 -15.09 1.64
N GLY A 205 10.43 -13.98 1.12
CA GLY A 205 9.26 -13.85 0.25
C GLY A 205 9.60 -13.09 -1.02
N MET A 206 8.66 -13.01 -1.95
CA MET A 206 8.87 -12.46 -3.30
C MET A 206 10.01 -13.14 -4.06
N ARG A 207 10.19 -14.46 -3.87
CA ARG A 207 11.37 -15.23 -4.33
C ARG A 207 11.64 -15.18 -5.84
N GLY A 208 10.61 -14.91 -6.65
CA GLY A 208 10.74 -14.77 -8.10
C GLY A 208 11.18 -13.37 -8.57
N ILE A 209 11.39 -12.43 -7.66
CA ILE A 209 11.79 -11.06 -7.97
C ILE A 209 13.27 -10.88 -7.67
N ASP A 210 14.04 -10.45 -8.66
CA ASP A 210 15.45 -10.18 -8.45
C ASP A 210 15.64 -8.86 -7.71
N PHE A 211 16.34 -8.93 -6.58
CA PHE A 211 16.89 -7.77 -5.88
C PHE A 211 18.40 -7.85 -5.98
N ALA A 212 19.02 -6.84 -6.60
CA ALA A 212 20.45 -6.87 -6.87
C ALA A 212 21.20 -5.75 -6.16
N HIS A 213 22.54 -5.82 -6.22
CA HIS A 213 23.44 -4.79 -5.71
C HIS A 213 24.31 -4.23 -6.83
N PRO A 214 23.79 -3.29 -7.64
CA PRO A 214 24.58 -2.69 -8.71
C PRO A 214 25.80 -1.97 -8.13
N ARG A 215 26.99 -2.30 -8.65
CA ARG A 215 28.28 -1.72 -8.30
C ARG A 215 28.85 -0.94 -9.46
N PHE A 216 29.30 0.26 -9.16
CA PHE A 216 29.86 1.21 -10.10
C PHE A 216 31.32 1.41 -9.75
N ASP A 217 32.21 1.06 -10.67
CA ASP A 217 33.65 1.36 -10.56
C ASP A 217 34.00 2.41 -11.60
N ARG A 218 34.11 3.67 -11.16
CA ARG A 218 34.53 4.81 -11.98
C ARG A 218 33.80 4.89 -13.33
N LEU A 219 32.50 4.54 -13.33
CA LEU A 219 31.68 4.46 -14.53
C LEU A 219 31.52 5.87 -15.13
N PRO A 220 31.92 6.11 -16.41
CA PRO A 220 31.72 7.40 -17.04
C PRO A 220 30.22 7.71 -17.20
N VAL A 221 29.82 8.91 -16.77
CA VAL A 221 28.45 9.42 -16.88
C VAL A 221 28.49 10.76 -17.60
N ALA A 222 27.87 10.84 -18.77
CA ALA A 222 27.76 12.07 -19.53
C ALA A 222 26.77 13.04 -18.87
N ARG A 223 26.90 14.34 -19.12
CA ARG A 223 26.10 15.38 -18.47
C ARG A 223 24.60 15.26 -18.77
N GLU A 224 24.26 14.78 -19.96
CA GLU A 224 22.90 14.51 -20.43
C GLU A 224 22.19 13.37 -19.67
N HIS A 225 22.93 12.53 -18.96
CA HIS A 225 22.35 11.50 -18.09
C HIS A 225 21.94 12.04 -16.71
N LEU A 226 22.29 13.28 -16.36
CA LEU A 226 21.79 13.91 -15.14
C LEU A 226 20.29 14.21 -15.26
N VAL A 227 19.53 13.96 -14.19
CA VAL A 227 18.10 14.26 -14.12
C VAL A 227 17.86 15.47 -13.22
N GLY A 228 17.25 16.52 -13.78
CA GLY A 228 17.05 17.82 -13.12
C GLY A 228 18.35 18.50 -12.70
N ARG A 229 18.28 19.38 -11.69
CA ARG A 229 19.46 20.14 -11.24
C ARG A 229 20.17 19.41 -10.10
N PRO A 230 21.51 19.58 -9.98
CA PRO A 230 22.23 19.11 -8.81
C PRO A 230 21.61 19.62 -7.51
N GLY A 231 21.40 18.72 -6.55
CA GLY A 231 20.81 19.01 -5.24
C GLY A 231 19.29 18.81 -5.12
N GLU A 232 18.58 18.54 -6.22
CA GLU A 232 17.12 18.32 -6.18
C GLU A 232 16.75 16.83 -6.00
N ALA A 233 17.70 15.91 -6.23
CA ALA A 233 17.41 14.49 -6.44
C ALA A 233 16.81 13.78 -5.22
N LEU A 234 17.32 14.07 -4.01
CA LEU A 234 16.83 13.41 -2.81
C LEU A 234 15.41 13.88 -2.45
N GLU A 235 15.13 15.18 -2.59
CA GLU A 235 13.78 15.71 -2.36
C GLU A 235 12.77 15.05 -3.30
N VAL A 236 13.10 14.97 -4.60
CA VAL A 236 12.23 14.34 -5.59
C VAL A 236 12.06 12.84 -5.31
N ALA A 237 13.14 12.13 -4.98
CA ALA A 237 13.08 10.71 -4.64
C ALA A 237 12.11 10.47 -3.46
N VAL A 238 12.18 11.28 -2.40
CA VAL A 238 11.28 11.15 -1.24
C VAL A 238 9.85 11.53 -1.58
N LYS A 239 9.61 12.51 -2.47
CA LYS A 239 8.27 12.81 -3.01
C LYS A 239 7.70 11.61 -3.79
N ALA A 240 8.48 11.05 -4.71
CA ALA A 240 8.07 9.88 -5.50
C ALA A 240 7.77 8.66 -4.63
N GLN A 241 8.53 8.45 -3.55
CA GLN A 241 8.28 7.36 -2.59
C GLN A 241 6.88 7.42 -1.94
N GLN A 242 6.25 8.60 -1.86
CA GLN A 242 4.90 8.71 -1.31
C GLN A 242 3.87 7.95 -2.18
N VAL A 243 4.10 7.88 -3.49
CA VAL A 243 3.24 7.14 -4.44
C VAL A 243 3.39 5.63 -4.27
N VAL A 244 4.62 5.12 -4.19
CA VAL A 244 4.85 3.67 -4.06
C VAL A 244 4.42 3.15 -2.69
N ARG A 245 4.53 3.97 -1.62
CA ARG A 245 3.95 3.65 -0.30
C ARG A 245 2.45 3.39 -0.39
N LEU A 246 1.72 4.23 -1.13
CA LEU A 246 0.30 3.99 -1.40
C LEU A 246 0.11 2.70 -2.20
N MET A 247 0.81 2.51 -3.32
CA MET A 247 0.58 1.35 -4.19
C MET A 247 0.96 0.01 -3.56
N SER A 248 1.94 -0.02 -2.65
CA SER A 248 2.27 -1.22 -1.86
C SER A 248 1.10 -1.72 -1.01
N THR A 249 0.18 -0.83 -0.59
CA THR A 249 -1.04 -1.22 0.14
C THR A 249 -1.95 -2.11 -0.69
N ALA A 250 -1.98 -1.94 -2.02
CA ALA A 250 -2.75 -2.79 -2.93
C ALA A 250 -2.29 -4.25 -2.86
N GLY A 251 -0.97 -4.45 -2.84
CA GLY A 251 -0.34 -5.76 -2.70
C GLY A 251 -0.66 -6.42 -1.37
N SER A 252 -0.50 -5.69 -0.25
CA SER A 252 -0.88 -6.18 1.09
C SER A 252 -2.35 -6.60 1.16
N LEU A 253 -3.25 -5.79 0.57
CA LEU A 253 -4.68 -6.12 0.52
C LEU A 253 -4.97 -7.36 -0.32
N GLY A 254 -4.23 -7.59 -1.41
CA GLY A 254 -4.34 -8.80 -2.22
C GLY A 254 -3.99 -10.06 -1.42
N CYS A 255 -2.87 -10.03 -0.68
CA CYS A 255 -2.48 -11.12 0.21
C CYS A 255 -3.52 -11.40 1.30
N ALA A 256 -3.99 -10.35 1.99
CA ALA A 256 -4.98 -10.49 3.05
C ALA A 256 -6.33 -11.01 2.54
N ASP A 257 -6.76 -10.59 1.35
CA ASP A 257 -7.98 -11.06 0.72
C ASP A 257 -7.92 -12.58 0.45
N THR A 258 -6.82 -13.06 -0.15
CA THR A 258 -6.60 -14.50 -0.38
C THR A 258 -6.47 -15.27 0.95
N ALA A 259 -5.70 -14.76 1.91
CA ALA A 259 -5.53 -15.39 3.22
C ALA A 259 -6.85 -15.62 3.96
N LEU A 260 -7.69 -14.58 4.01
CA LEU A 260 -9.00 -14.65 4.66
C LEU A 260 -9.96 -15.57 3.93
N ARG A 261 -9.98 -15.57 2.58
CA ARG A 261 -10.86 -16.50 1.84
C ARG A 261 -10.52 -17.96 2.11
N LEU A 262 -9.25 -18.33 1.94
CA LEU A 262 -8.79 -19.70 2.21
C LEU A 262 -9.11 -20.14 3.64
N THR A 263 -8.99 -19.22 4.60
CA THR A 263 -9.29 -19.49 6.00
C THR A 263 -10.79 -19.61 6.25
N LEU A 264 -11.61 -18.74 5.67
CA LEU A 264 -13.07 -18.77 5.81
C LEU A 264 -13.67 -20.00 5.12
N ASP A 265 -13.14 -20.40 3.96
CA ASP A 265 -13.49 -21.65 3.27
C ASP A 265 -13.22 -22.84 4.18
N PHE A 266 -11.99 -22.94 4.70
CA PHE A 266 -11.62 -23.99 5.66
C PHE A 266 -12.48 -23.97 6.92
N ALA A 267 -12.72 -22.79 7.52
CA ALA A 267 -13.43 -22.67 8.78
C ALA A 267 -14.93 -23.01 8.65
N ALA A 268 -15.52 -22.77 7.48
CA ALA A 268 -16.91 -23.12 7.17
C ALA A 268 -17.11 -24.64 7.04
N GLU A 269 -16.11 -25.37 6.55
CA GLU A 269 -16.21 -26.82 6.31
C GLU A 269 -15.69 -27.66 7.49
N ARG A 270 -14.64 -27.19 8.15
CA ARG A 270 -13.96 -27.95 9.21
C ARG A 270 -14.83 -28.07 10.45
N ARG A 271 -15.25 -29.30 10.78
CA ARG A 271 -15.99 -29.58 12.01
C ARG A 271 -15.09 -29.84 13.23
N VAL A 272 -15.51 -29.33 14.38
CA VAL A 272 -15.01 -29.67 15.71
C VAL A 272 -16.21 -30.01 16.59
N GLY A 273 -16.35 -31.29 16.93
CA GLY A 273 -17.56 -31.80 17.55
C GLY A 273 -18.78 -31.64 16.63
N ARG A 274 -19.83 -30.96 17.13
CA ARG A 274 -21.09 -30.76 16.39
C ARG A 274 -21.13 -29.46 15.58
N SER A 275 -20.14 -28.58 15.71
CA SER A 275 -20.11 -27.27 15.06
C SER A 275 -18.98 -27.18 14.04
N THR A 276 -19.11 -26.28 13.07
CA THR A 276 -17.99 -25.85 12.21
C THR A 276 -17.03 -24.98 13.03
N LEU A 277 -15.78 -24.82 12.58
CA LEU A 277 -14.85 -23.89 13.25
C LEU A 277 -15.43 -22.48 13.29
N LEU A 278 -16.10 -22.05 12.22
CA LEU A 278 -16.74 -20.74 12.10
C LEU A 278 -17.81 -20.48 13.18
N GLU A 279 -18.45 -21.53 13.69
CA GLU A 279 -19.47 -21.47 14.75
C GLU A 279 -18.87 -21.51 16.16
N THR A 280 -17.61 -21.89 16.33
CA THR A 280 -16.98 -21.94 17.66
C THR A 280 -16.71 -20.52 18.18
N PRO A 281 -17.04 -20.19 19.45
CA PRO A 281 -16.91 -18.82 19.96
C PRO A 281 -15.51 -18.24 19.84
N TYR A 282 -14.48 -19.07 20.07
CA TYR A 282 -13.09 -18.64 19.98
C TYR A 282 -12.71 -18.26 18.54
N GLN A 283 -12.94 -19.16 17.57
CA GLN A 283 -12.56 -18.89 16.18
C GLN A 283 -13.43 -17.80 15.56
N ARG A 284 -14.72 -17.74 15.88
CA ARG A 284 -15.59 -16.65 15.43
C ARG A 284 -15.06 -15.29 15.84
N ARG A 285 -14.55 -15.14 17.07
CA ARG A 285 -13.91 -13.90 17.54
C ARG A 285 -12.61 -13.60 16.80
N GLU A 286 -11.72 -14.58 16.63
CA GLU A 286 -10.44 -14.33 15.94
C GLU A 286 -10.65 -13.96 14.46
N LEU A 287 -11.60 -14.62 13.78
CA LEU A 287 -11.99 -14.30 12.41
C LEU A 287 -12.68 -12.93 12.32
N ALA A 288 -13.46 -12.52 13.32
CA ALA A 288 -14.03 -11.17 13.39
C ALA A 288 -12.96 -10.09 13.51
N ILE A 289 -11.89 -10.33 14.30
CA ILE A 289 -10.77 -9.39 14.39
C ILE A 289 -10.03 -9.31 13.06
N ALA A 290 -9.74 -10.46 12.43
CA ALA A 290 -9.08 -10.49 11.12
C ALA A 290 -9.92 -9.80 10.03
N SER A 291 -11.24 -9.96 10.08
CA SER A 291 -12.19 -9.31 9.18
C SER A 291 -12.19 -7.79 9.35
N ALA A 292 -12.26 -7.30 10.59
CA ALA A 292 -12.18 -5.88 10.89
C ALA A 292 -10.84 -5.28 10.44
N ALA A 293 -9.72 -5.99 10.66
CA ALA A 293 -8.40 -5.55 10.22
C ALA A 293 -8.32 -5.39 8.69
N LEU A 294 -8.90 -6.31 7.91
CA LEU A 294 -8.97 -6.17 6.44
C LEU A 294 -9.86 -4.99 6.01
N LEU A 295 -11.02 -4.81 6.63
CA LEU A 295 -11.92 -3.69 6.32
C LEU A 295 -11.28 -2.33 6.64
N VAL A 296 -10.52 -2.26 7.74
CA VAL A 296 -9.70 -1.10 8.10
C VAL A 296 -8.65 -0.84 7.02
N ALA A 297 -7.91 -1.87 6.62
CA ALA A 297 -6.88 -1.73 5.60
C ALA A 297 -7.47 -1.23 4.27
N ASP A 298 -8.61 -1.76 3.85
CA ASP A 298 -9.30 -1.35 2.61
C ASP A 298 -9.78 0.11 2.68
N ALA A 299 -10.46 0.50 3.75
CA ALA A 299 -10.96 1.86 3.94
C ALA A 299 -9.82 2.90 3.93
N VAL A 300 -8.71 2.59 4.60
CA VAL A 300 -7.54 3.49 4.67
C VAL A 300 -6.81 3.57 3.33
N ALA A 301 -6.61 2.45 2.65
CA ALA A 301 -5.98 2.45 1.34
C ALA A 301 -6.82 3.20 0.29
N LEU A 302 -8.15 3.00 0.27
CA LEU A 302 -9.06 3.75 -0.60
C LEU A 302 -9.05 5.25 -0.28
N ALA A 303 -9.09 5.62 1.01
CA ALA A 303 -9.00 7.01 1.42
C ALA A 303 -7.69 7.64 0.95
N ALA A 304 -6.55 6.97 1.12
CA ALA A 304 -5.25 7.45 0.65
C ALA A 304 -5.18 7.53 -0.88
N ALA A 305 -5.72 6.53 -1.59
CA ALA A 305 -5.77 6.50 -3.04
C ALA A 305 -6.60 7.66 -3.63
N ARG A 306 -7.64 8.10 -2.93
CA ARG A 306 -8.43 9.28 -3.31
C ARG A 306 -7.78 10.58 -2.81
N GLY A 307 -7.21 10.55 -1.61
CA GLY A 307 -6.56 11.68 -0.94
C GLY A 307 -5.38 12.26 -1.73
N ILE A 308 -4.56 11.43 -2.37
CA ILE A 308 -3.43 11.89 -3.19
C ILE A 308 -3.84 12.74 -4.39
N HIS A 309 -5.08 12.63 -4.87
CA HIS A 309 -5.61 13.48 -5.93
C HIS A 309 -6.06 14.85 -5.40
N VAL A 310 -6.67 14.87 -4.20
CA VAL A 310 -7.33 16.05 -3.66
C VAL A 310 -6.37 16.91 -2.85
N VAL A 311 -5.59 16.29 -1.97
CA VAL A 311 -4.65 16.94 -1.03
C VAL A 311 -3.23 16.34 -1.12
N PRO A 312 -2.61 16.23 -2.31
CA PRO A 312 -1.23 15.73 -2.49
C PRO A 312 -0.20 16.42 -1.58
N GLU A 313 -0.41 17.68 -1.22
CA GLU A 313 0.48 18.42 -0.33
C GLU A 313 0.47 17.93 1.14
N GLN A 314 -0.45 17.04 1.51
CA GLN A 314 -0.53 16.39 2.83
C GLN A 314 0.03 14.96 2.81
N PHE A 315 0.47 14.47 1.65
CA PHE A 315 0.69 13.04 1.44
C PHE A 315 1.97 12.49 2.10
N SER A 316 2.87 13.37 2.56
CA SER A 316 3.99 13.01 3.43
C SER A 316 3.56 12.40 4.76
N VAL A 317 2.35 12.73 5.24
CA VAL A 317 1.73 12.12 6.42
C VAL A 317 0.82 10.96 6.00
N TRP A 318 -0.06 11.16 5.03
CA TRP A 318 -1.04 10.14 4.61
C TRP A 318 -0.37 8.87 4.09
N GLY A 319 0.62 8.98 3.20
CA GLY A 319 1.32 7.82 2.65
C GLY A 319 2.02 7.01 3.75
N CYS A 320 2.61 7.69 4.73
CA CYS A 320 3.27 7.06 5.87
C CYS A 320 2.25 6.38 6.82
N ALA A 321 1.18 7.08 7.19
CA ALA A 321 0.14 6.57 8.07
C ALA A 321 -0.61 5.40 7.43
N ALA A 322 -0.99 5.51 6.15
CA ALA A 322 -1.67 4.47 5.40
C ALA A 322 -0.80 3.21 5.28
N LYS A 323 0.48 3.37 4.89
CA LYS A 323 1.42 2.23 4.80
C LYS A 323 1.56 1.53 6.14
N HIS A 324 1.76 2.29 7.23
CA HIS A 324 1.87 1.74 8.57
C HIS A 324 0.61 0.95 8.97
N VAL A 325 -0.57 1.59 8.91
CA VAL A 325 -1.84 0.99 9.36
C VAL A 325 -2.21 -0.23 8.52
N VAL A 326 -2.09 -0.15 7.19
CA VAL A 326 -2.42 -1.26 6.30
C VAL A 326 -1.49 -2.44 6.54
N ALA A 327 -0.18 -2.21 6.63
CA ALA A 327 0.79 -3.28 6.83
C ALA A 327 0.59 -3.99 8.18
N GLU A 328 0.34 -3.24 9.25
CA GLU A 328 0.09 -3.81 10.59
C GLU A 328 -1.26 -4.54 10.67
N ALA A 329 -2.31 -4.01 10.03
CA ALA A 329 -3.63 -4.64 10.01
C ALA A 329 -3.64 -5.93 9.16
N VAL A 330 -2.96 -5.92 8.01
CA VAL A 330 -2.80 -7.11 7.15
C VAL A 330 -2.00 -8.20 7.88
N GLU A 331 -0.93 -7.84 8.57
CA GLU A 331 -0.16 -8.80 9.37
C GLU A 331 -1.01 -9.42 10.49
N ASP A 332 -1.79 -8.63 11.24
CA ASP A 332 -2.70 -9.16 12.27
C ASP A 332 -3.76 -10.10 11.66
N ALA A 333 -4.31 -9.74 10.49
CA ALA A 333 -5.26 -10.59 9.78
C ALA A 333 -4.64 -11.93 9.34
N ILE A 334 -3.46 -11.91 8.73
CA ILE A 334 -2.75 -13.12 8.27
C ILE A 334 -2.33 -13.99 9.46
N ALA A 335 -1.81 -13.40 10.53
CA ALA A 335 -1.41 -14.12 11.74
C ALA A 335 -2.59 -14.89 12.37
N ARG A 336 -3.77 -14.25 12.43
CA ARG A 336 -5.01 -14.90 12.91
C ARG A 336 -5.50 -15.98 11.98
N CYS A 337 -5.43 -15.75 10.67
CA CYS A 337 -5.72 -16.78 9.68
C CYS A 337 -4.83 -18.02 9.89
N GLY A 338 -3.52 -17.81 10.07
CA GLY A 338 -2.56 -18.86 10.36
C GLY A 338 -2.91 -19.65 11.63
N ALA A 339 -3.29 -18.94 12.70
CA ALA A 339 -3.73 -19.56 13.95
C ALA A 339 -5.02 -20.40 13.77
N THR A 340 -5.98 -19.93 12.97
CA THR A 340 -7.21 -20.69 12.66
C THR A 340 -6.91 -21.93 11.79
N LEU A 341 -5.99 -21.82 10.85
CA LEU A 341 -5.55 -22.93 9.98
C LEU A 341 -4.66 -23.95 10.73
N ALA A 342 -4.04 -23.54 11.84
CA ALA A 342 -3.11 -24.32 12.65
C ALA A 342 -1.97 -24.90 11.80
N THR A 343 -1.60 -26.18 11.96
CA THR A 343 -0.50 -26.83 11.23
C THR A 343 -0.60 -26.68 9.70
N ARG A 344 -1.79 -26.49 9.14
CA ARG A 344 -1.97 -26.29 7.70
C ARG A 344 -1.35 -25.00 7.19
N SER A 345 -1.22 -23.98 8.04
CA SER A 345 -0.65 -22.68 7.68
C SER A 345 0.83 -22.74 7.32
N VAL A 346 1.57 -23.75 7.81
CA VAL A 346 3.00 -23.90 7.58
C VAL A 346 3.33 -24.88 6.45
N LEU A 347 2.31 -25.49 5.83
CA LEU A 347 2.51 -26.47 4.77
C LEU A 347 2.76 -25.79 3.41
N ARG A 348 3.79 -26.28 2.71
CA ARG A 348 4.13 -25.90 1.33
C ARG A 348 3.41 -26.77 0.29
N THR A 349 3.03 -27.98 0.68
CA THR A 349 2.27 -28.95 -0.10
C THR A 349 1.01 -29.32 0.69
N GLU A 350 -0.12 -29.51 0.03
CA GLU A 350 -1.41 -29.88 0.68
C GLU A 350 -1.96 -28.85 1.70
N GLY A 351 -1.30 -27.70 1.85
CA GLY A 351 -1.80 -26.55 2.59
C GLY A 351 -2.95 -25.84 1.88
N PRO A 352 -3.61 -24.85 2.53
CA PRO A 352 -4.70 -24.10 1.94
C PRO A 352 -4.27 -23.42 0.63
N GLY A 353 -5.08 -23.61 -0.42
CA GLY A 353 -4.75 -23.18 -1.78
C GLY A 353 -3.47 -23.81 -2.34
N GLY A 354 -3.18 -25.07 -1.99
CA GLY A 354 -2.00 -25.78 -2.47
C GLY A 354 -0.67 -25.24 -1.95
N GLY A 355 -0.66 -24.62 -0.77
CA GLY A 355 0.54 -24.02 -0.16
C GLY A 355 0.68 -22.50 -0.38
N VAL A 356 -0.26 -21.87 -1.11
CA VAL A 356 -0.23 -20.43 -1.36
C VAL A 356 -0.37 -19.60 -0.09
N PHE A 357 -1.08 -20.10 0.94
CA PHE A 357 -1.17 -19.42 2.23
C PHE A 357 0.21 -19.19 2.87
N GLN A 358 1.06 -20.21 2.85
CA GLN A 358 2.41 -20.08 3.40
C GLN A 358 3.25 -19.13 2.55
N LYS A 359 3.10 -19.16 1.21
CA LYS A 359 3.78 -18.23 0.30
C LYS A 359 3.41 -16.78 0.61
N LEU A 360 2.11 -16.47 0.60
CA LEU A 360 1.63 -15.10 0.82
C LEU A 360 2.00 -14.57 2.20
N GLN A 361 2.17 -15.43 3.21
CA GLN A 361 2.61 -15.02 4.54
C GLN A 361 4.06 -14.48 4.48
N ARG A 362 4.94 -15.13 3.72
CA ARG A 362 6.32 -14.65 3.51
C ARG A 362 6.36 -13.41 2.63
N ASP A 363 5.54 -13.37 1.59
CA ASP A 363 5.45 -12.23 0.67
C ASP A 363 4.93 -10.97 1.38
N ALA A 364 3.90 -11.09 2.22
CA ALA A 364 3.35 -9.99 3.00
C ALA A 364 4.37 -9.42 4.00
N ALA A 365 5.21 -10.27 4.60
CA ALA A 365 6.27 -9.84 5.50
C ALA A 365 7.31 -8.93 4.81
N LEU A 366 7.59 -9.13 3.52
CA LEU A 366 8.47 -8.27 2.73
C LEU A 366 7.88 -6.87 2.55
N VAL A 367 6.57 -6.74 2.31
CA VAL A 367 5.88 -5.44 2.16
C VAL A 367 6.02 -4.56 3.40
N ARG A 368 6.16 -5.16 4.58
CA ARG A 368 6.39 -4.42 5.83
C ARG A 368 7.72 -3.67 5.83
N VAL A 369 8.70 -4.12 5.05
CA VAL A 369 10.08 -3.60 5.04
C VAL A 369 10.39 -2.81 3.78
N VAL A 370 9.95 -3.28 2.60
CA VAL A 370 10.15 -2.55 1.34
C VAL A 370 9.36 -1.24 1.32
N ASP A 371 9.77 -0.32 0.45
CA ASP A 371 9.14 0.98 0.27
C ASP A 371 9.03 1.80 1.57
N THR A 372 10.06 1.70 2.44
CA THR A 372 10.16 2.26 3.81
C THR A 372 9.49 1.37 4.86
N SER A 373 10.21 0.93 5.90
CA SER A 373 9.65 0.08 6.96
C SER A 373 8.52 0.77 7.75
N THR A 374 7.65 0.00 8.42
CA THR A 374 6.53 0.58 9.22
C THR A 374 7.03 1.57 10.27
N LEU A 375 8.14 1.28 10.95
CA LEU A 375 8.77 2.18 11.91
C LEU A 375 9.40 3.41 11.26
N ALA A 376 10.06 3.25 10.11
CA ALA A 376 10.65 4.38 9.38
C ALA A 376 9.58 5.35 8.85
N ASN A 377 8.39 4.85 8.48
CA ASN A 377 7.25 5.71 8.16
C ASN A 377 6.82 6.55 9.36
N LEU A 378 6.69 5.97 10.55
CA LEU A 378 6.35 6.73 11.77
C LEU A 378 7.39 7.82 12.07
N ARG A 379 8.69 7.47 11.98
CA ARG A 379 9.79 8.42 12.16
C ARG A 379 9.78 9.56 11.13
N SER A 380 9.32 9.30 9.91
CA SER A 380 9.33 10.27 8.81
C SER A 380 8.40 11.47 9.07
N PHE A 381 7.34 11.30 9.86
CA PHE A 381 6.40 12.39 10.16
C PHE A 381 6.25 12.72 11.66
N SER A 382 6.94 12.02 12.57
CA SER A 382 6.85 12.26 14.01
C SER A 382 7.16 13.71 14.41
N GLY A 383 8.13 14.34 13.73
CA GLY A 383 8.48 15.76 13.94
C GLY A 383 7.37 16.75 13.56
N GLN A 384 6.36 16.32 12.80
CA GLN A 384 5.23 17.16 12.39
C GLN A 384 4.05 17.09 13.38
N LEU A 385 4.08 16.16 14.34
CA LEU A 385 2.93 15.87 15.22
C LEU A 385 2.45 17.03 16.08
N PRO A 386 3.30 17.88 16.67
CA PRO A 386 2.80 19.02 17.45
C PRO A 386 1.88 19.93 16.62
N ALA A 387 2.25 20.19 15.36
CA ALA A 387 1.45 21.00 14.45
C ALA A 387 0.17 20.28 14.00
N LEU A 388 0.27 18.98 13.65
CA LEU A 388 -0.86 18.15 13.25
C LEU A 388 -1.90 18.02 14.37
N ALA A 389 -1.45 17.69 15.60
CA ALA A 389 -2.28 17.56 16.78
C ALA A 389 -3.03 18.86 17.09
N ALA A 390 -2.32 19.99 17.06
CA ALA A 390 -2.93 21.30 17.31
C ALA A 390 -4.00 21.65 16.26
N ALA A 391 -3.76 21.34 14.98
CA ALA A 391 -4.73 21.59 13.91
C ALA A 391 -5.96 20.67 13.99
N ALA A 392 -5.73 19.38 14.25
CA ALA A 392 -6.80 18.39 14.41
C ALA A 392 -7.76 18.77 15.54
N ALA A 393 -7.23 19.18 16.70
CA ALA A 393 -8.05 19.60 17.84
C ALA A 393 -8.89 20.87 17.57
N ARG A 394 -8.40 21.78 16.71
CA ARG A 394 -9.15 22.98 16.28
C ARG A 394 -10.29 22.67 15.31
N GLY A 395 -10.26 21.52 14.61
CA GLY A 395 -11.26 21.19 13.60
C GLY A 395 -11.18 22.04 12.33
N ALA A 396 -9.97 22.43 11.93
CA ALA A 396 -9.73 23.31 10.77
C ALA A 396 -9.49 22.51 9.47
N GLY A 397 -10.53 21.85 8.96
CA GLY A 397 -10.46 21.04 7.74
C GLY A 397 -11.41 21.50 6.62
N ASP A 398 -11.10 21.09 5.38
CA ASP A 398 -11.88 21.42 4.18
C ASP A 398 -12.99 20.36 3.94
N GLY A 399 -14.23 20.72 4.26
CA GLY A 399 -15.41 19.84 4.11
C GLY A 399 -15.66 19.38 2.67
N PRO A 400 -15.70 20.28 1.67
CA PRO A 400 -15.79 19.91 0.26
C PRO A 400 -14.69 18.94 -0.21
N ALA A 401 -13.43 19.20 0.18
CA ALA A 401 -12.34 18.28 -0.14
C ALA A 401 -12.54 16.91 0.52
N ALA A 402 -12.96 16.88 1.80
CA ALA A 402 -13.25 15.63 2.50
C ALA A 402 -14.38 14.84 1.80
N ARG A 403 -15.45 15.50 1.37
CA ARG A 403 -16.52 14.85 0.61
C ARG A 403 -15.98 14.23 -0.68
N THR A 404 -15.13 14.95 -1.42
CA THR A 404 -14.49 14.44 -2.65
C THR A 404 -13.65 13.19 -2.38
N VAL A 405 -12.91 13.15 -1.26
CA VAL A 405 -12.11 11.98 -0.88
C VAL A 405 -12.98 10.80 -0.45
N PHE A 406 -14.01 11.02 0.37
CA PHE A 406 -14.70 9.93 1.08
C PHE A 406 -16.01 9.46 0.45
N ALA A 407 -16.64 10.24 -0.43
CA ALA A 407 -17.78 9.77 -1.21
C ALA A 407 -17.26 9.12 -2.51
N LEU A 408 -17.27 7.78 -2.58
CA LEU A 408 -16.63 7.01 -3.66
C LEU A 408 -17.25 7.22 -5.06
N ASP A 409 -18.44 7.81 -5.11
CA ASP A 409 -19.15 8.19 -6.34
C ASP A 409 -18.80 9.59 -6.85
N GLU A 410 -18.11 10.42 -6.05
CA GLU A 410 -17.63 11.73 -6.49
C GLU A 410 -16.43 11.58 -7.44
N PRO A 411 -16.36 12.39 -8.51
CA PRO A 411 -15.22 12.39 -9.42
C PRO A 411 -13.96 12.94 -8.75
N LEU A 412 -12.81 12.40 -9.10
CA LEU A 412 -11.51 12.89 -8.64
C LEU A 412 -10.92 13.92 -9.61
N PRO A 413 -10.21 14.94 -9.12
CA PRO A 413 -9.36 15.75 -9.98
C PRO A 413 -8.19 14.91 -10.54
N PRO A 414 -7.60 15.30 -11.69
CA PRO A 414 -6.40 14.65 -12.20
C PRO A 414 -5.27 14.66 -11.16
N TYR A 415 -4.50 13.58 -11.10
CA TYR A 415 -3.33 13.52 -10.21
C TYR A 415 -2.22 14.45 -10.71
N ASP A 416 -1.80 15.36 -9.84
CA ASP A 416 -0.68 16.27 -10.08
C ASP A 416 0.46 15.97 -9.07
N PRO A 417 1.56 15.31 -9.52
CA PRO A 417 2.68 14.98 -8.65
C PRO A 417 3.45 16.22 -8.20
N THR A 418 3.34 17.35 -8.91
CA THR A 418 4.08 18.58 -8.58
C THR A 418 3.60 19.23 -7.27
N ARG A 419 2.37 18.89 -6.85
CA ARG A 419 1.79 19.32 -5.56
C ARG A 419 2.23 18.45 -4.37
N LEU A 420 2.95 17.35 -4.59
CA LEU A 420 3.50 16.56 -3.49
C LEU A 420 4.50 17.40 -2.69
N ASP A 421 4.43 17.27 -1.37
CA ASP A 421 5.28 18.02 -0.43
C ASP A 421 5.88 17.07 0.61
N LEU A 422 7.00 17.45 1.21
CA LEU A 422 7.65 16.70 2.29
C LEU A 422 7.10 17.07 3.67
N ASN A 423 6.31 18.15 3.77
CA ASN A 423 5.74 18.63 5.01
C ASN A 423 4.26 19.02 4.81
N ALA A 424 3.37 18.43 5.62
CA ALA A 424 1.93 18.68 5.53
C ALA A 424 1.53 20.06 6.10
N ARG A 425 2.45 20.76 6.76
CA ARG A 425 2.27 22.07 7.43
C ARG A 425 1.13 22.04 8.45
N GLY A 426 1.10 20.98 9.25
CA GLY A 426 0.07 20.75 10.27
C GLY A 426 -1.31 20.41 9.70
N ARG A 427 -1.45 20.13 8.41
CA ARG A 427 -2.74 19.76 7.81
C ARG A 427 -2.87 18.25 7.71
N ASP A 428 -4.00 17.74 8.16
CA ASP A 428 -4.45 16.37 7.92
C ASP A 428 -5.97 16.40 7.76
N LEU A 429 -6.48 16.21 6.54
CA LEU A 429 -7.91 16.34 6.24
C LEU A 429 -8.81 15.46 7.12
N PRO A 430 -8.53 14.17 7.36
CA PRO A 430 -9.46 13.28 8.06
C PRO A 430 -9.62 13.71 9.52
N THR A 431 -8.52 13.96 10.22
CA THR A 431 -8.58 14.44 11.61
C THR A 431 -9.02 15.90 11.71
N GLY A 432 -8.63 16.76 10.76
CA GLY A 432 -8.98 18.18 10.72
C GLY A 432 -10.46 18.44 10.45
N THR A 433 -11.16 17.56 9.73
CA THR A 433 -12.61 17.68 9.48
C THR A 433 -13.46 16.88 10.48
N LEU A 434 -12.84 16.08 11.35
CA LEU A 434 -13.54 15.16 12.26
C LEU A 434 -14.51 15.88 13.19
N ALA A 435 -14.14 17.06 13.73
CA ALA A 435 -14.98 17.82 14.64
C ALA A 435 -16.34 18.23 14.03
N ALA A 436 -16.36 18.50 12.72
CA ALA A 436 -17.58 18.86 11.99
C ALA A 436 -18.45 17.64 11.68
N VAL A 437 -17.86 16.45 11.60
CA VAL A 437 -18.54 15.21 11.16
C VAL A 437 -18.96 14.32 12.32
N ALA A 438 -18.16 14.19 13.37
CA ALA A 438 -18.37 13.20 14.42
C ALA A 438 -19.71 13.38 15.17
N GLY A 439 -20.10 14.62 15.50
CA GLY A 439 -21.40 14.88 16.16
C GLY A 439 -22.61 14.52 15.29
N PRO A 440 -22.72 15.04 14.06
CA PRO A 440 -23.75 14.62 13.12
C PRO A 440 -23.76 13.11 12.82
N ALA A 441 -22.57 12.50 12.68
CA ALA A 441 -22.44 11.07 12.43
C ALA A 441 -22.93 10.24 13.63
N ALA A 442 -22.56 10.61 14.87
CA ALA A 442 -23.02 9.93 16.07
C ALA A 442 -24.56 9.95 16.20
N ARG A 443 -25.19 11.09 15.91
CA ARG A 443 -26.68 11.18 15.87
C ARG A 443 -27.28 10.25 14.82
N ALA A 444 -26.76 10.27 13.60
CA ALA A 444 -27.23 9.41 12.52
C ALA A 444 -27.03 7.91 12.84
N LEU A 445 -25.92 7.55 13.51
CA LEU A 445 -25.65 6.19 13.96
C LEU A 445 -26.65 5.74 15.04
N ALA A 446 -26.97 6.61 16.00
CA ALA A 446 -27.98 6.33 17.02
C ALA A 446 -29.39 6.16 16.40
N GLU A 447 -29.77 7.04 15.48
CA GLU A 447 -31.03 6.96 14.72
C GLU A 447 -31.12 5.68 13.86
N ALA A 448 -29.97 5.20 13.35
CA ALA A 448 -29.88 3.93 12.63
C ALA A 448 -29.84 2.68 13.54
N GLY A 449 -30.06 2.83 14.84
CA GLY A 449 -30.10 1.71 15.79
C GLY A 449 -28.72 1.18 16.19
N ALA A 450 -27.65 1.98 16.03
CA ALA A 450 -26.27 1.62 16.35
C ALA A 450 -25.64 2.54 17.42
N PRO A 451 -26.24 2.65 18.63
CA PRO A 451 -25.75 3.56 19.68
C PRO A 451 -24.31 3.24 20.12
N ALA A 452 -23.94 1.96 20.17
CA ALA A 452 -22.57 1.55 20.47
C ALA A 452 -21.55 2.06 19.43
N VAL A 453 -21.94 2.16 18.16
CA VAL A 453 -21.07 2.72 17.11
C VAL A 453 -21.01 4.24 17.20
N ALA A 454 -22.11 4.89 17.61
CA ALA A 454 -22.14 6.31 17.92
C ALA A 454 -21.15 6.67 19.05
N GLU A 455 -21.13 5.89 20.12
CA GLU A 455 -20.17 6.05 21.22
C GLU A 455 -18.71 5.91 20.76
N LEU A 456 -18.42 4.97 19.85
CA LEU A 456 -17.09 4.85 19.26
C LEU A 456 -16.70 6.10 18.45
N ALA A 457 -17.64 6.69 17.70
CA ALA A 457 -17.40 7.93 16.95
C ALA A 457 -17.13 9.12 17.88
N GLU A 458 -17.85 9.22 19.00
CA GLU A 458 -17.60 10.24 20.02
C GLU A 458 -16.26 10.05 20.74
N ARG A 459 -15.91 8.80 21.08
CA ARG A 459 -14.60 8.45 21.64
C ARG A 459 -13.45 8.80 20.71
N LEU A 460 -13.62 8.57 19.40
CA LEU A 460 -12.65 8.99 18.39
C LEU A 460 -12.43 10.51 18.41
N LEU A 461 -13.50 11.31 18.42
CA LEU A 461 -13.38 12.77 18.53
C LEU A 461 -12.67 13.20 19.82
N ALA A 462 -13.00 12.56 20.95
CA ALA A 462 -12.35 12.83 22.22
C ALA A 462 -10.85 12.52 22.18
N ALA A 463 -10.47 11.36 21.62
CA ALA A 463 -9.07 10.97 21.46
C ALA A 463 -8.28 11.95 20.57
N VAL A 464 -8.86 12.38 19.44
CA VAL A 464 -8.22 13.38 18.57
C VAL A 464 -8.06 14.74 19.27
N ARG A 465 -9.02 15.15 20.10
CA ARG A 465 -8.92 16.38 20.91
C ARG A 465 -7.87 16.30 22.04
N ALA A 466 -7.50 15.10 22.48
CA ALA A 466 -6.47 14.91 23.50
C ALA A 466 -5.05 15.01 22.93
N LEU A 467 -4.86 14.83 21.62
CA LEU A 467 -3.55 14.83 20.96
C LEU A 467 -2.64 16.02 21.29
N PRO A 468 -3.11 17.28 21.42
CA PRO A 468 -2.21 18.38 21.80
C PRO A 468 -1.57 18.20 23.18
N GLY A 469 -2.33 17.66 24.15
CA GLY A 469 -1.82 17.35 25.48
C GLY A 469 -0.84 16.18 25.44
N GLU A 470 -1.14 15.14 24.66
CA GLU A 470 -0.25 14.00 24.43
C GLU A 470 1.05 14.44 23.72
N ALA A 471 0.97 15.37 22.76
CA ALA A 471 2.11 15.95 22.06
C ALA A 471 3.01 16.77 22.99
N ALA A 472 2.43 17.53 23.92
CA ALA A 472 3.19 18.25 24.93
C ALA A 472 3.90 17.28 25.90
N ALA A 473 3.28 16.13 26.19
CA ALA A 473 3.82 15.11 27.08
C ALA A 473 4.84 14.16 26.42
N ALA A 474 4.85 14.06 25.08
CA ALA A 474 5.71 13.13 24.34
C ALA A 474 7.22 13.38 24.50
N GLY A 475 7.62 14.58 24.95
CA GLY A 475 9.01 14.91 25.27
C GLY A 475 9.98 14.69 24.09
N THR A 476 11.18 14.19 24.40
CA THR A 476 12.21 13.83 23.41
C THR A 476 12.47 12.31 23.45
N GLY A 477 13.19 11.78 22.46
CA GLY A 477 13.50 10.34 22.39
C GLY A 477 12.43 9.54 21.64
N THR A 478 11.84 8.52 22.28
CA THR A 478 10.88 7.60 21.63
C THR A 478 9.45 8.13 21.58
N GLY A 479 9.06 8.99 22.53
CA GLY A 479 7.69 9.49 22.66
C GLY A 479 7.08 10.10 21.39
N PRO A 480 7.82 10.88 20.56
CA PRO A 480 7.31 11.36 19.29
C PRO A 480 6.94 10.25 18.29
N VAL A 481 7.64 9.12 18.32
CA VAL A 481 7.35 7.97 17.44
C VAL A 481 6.13 7.20 17.96
N ASP A 482 6.01 7.04 19.29
CA ASP A 482 4.85 6.41 19.92
C ASP A 482 3.57 7.23 19.66
N LEU A 483 3.67 8.56 19.73
CA LEU A 483 2.59 9.45 19.34
C LEU A 483 2.28 9.39 17.84
N ALA A 484 3.29 9.18 16.98
CA ALA A 484 3.09 9.02 15.54
C ALA A 484 2.26 7.77 15.24
N GLU A 485 2.55 6.67 15.94
CA GLU A 485 1.78 5.43 15.84
C GLU A 485 0.32 5.67 16.26
N ARG A 486 0.11 6.26 17.44
CA ARG A 486 -1.23 6.59 17.92
C ARG A 486 -1.98 7.50 16.94
N PHE A 487 -1.31 8.53 16.42
CA PHE A 487 -1.88 9.42 15.40
C PHE A 487 -2.28 8.65 14.14
N ALA A 488 -1.45 7.71 13.64
CA ALA A 488 -1.76 6.91 12.46
C ALA A 488 -3.04 6.08 12.65
N TRP A 489 -3.22 5.46 13.83
CA TRP A 489 -4.44 4.72 14.17
C TRP A 489 -5.68 5.63 14.26
N LEU A 490 -5.56 6.83 14.83
CA LEU A 490 -6.66 7.80 14.90
C LEU A 490 -6.99 8.41 13.53
N HIS A 491 -5.98 8.69 12.70
CA HIS A 491 -6.16 9.10 11.31
C HIS A 491 -6.95 8.05 10.53
N ALA A 492 -6.58 6.77 10.65
CA ALA A 492 -7.31 5.67 10.04
C ALA A 492 -8.76 5.57 10.53
N ALA A 493 -9.00 5.80 11.82
CA ALA A 493 -10.34 5.77 12.39
C ALA A 493 -11.20 6.93 11.84
N ALA A 494 -10.60 8.11 11.68
CA ALA A 494 -11.24 9.25 11.04
C ALA A 494 -11.56 8.95 9.56
N CYS A 495 -10.66 8.28 8.82
CA CYS A 495 -10.93 7.82 7.46
C CYS A 495 -12.14 6.87 7.40
N CYS A 496 -12.24 5.90 8.32
CA CYS A 496 -13.38 4.97 8.37
C CYS A 496 -14.71 5.68 8.65
N LEU A 497 -14.73 6.59 9.63
CA LEU A 497 -15.94 7.34 9.97
C LEU A 497 -16.37 8.26 8.83
N GLN A 498 -15.41 8.93 8.18
CA GLN A 498 -15.67 9.81 7.03
C GLN A 498 -16.17 9.02 5.82
N LEU A 499 -15.60 7.85 5.53
CA LEU A 499 -16.04 6.97 4.45
C LEU A 499 -17.51 6.55 4.66
N TRP A 500 -17.88 6.17 5.89
CA TRP A 500 -19.28 5.88 6.21
C TRP A 500 -20.16 7.12 6.09
N TRP A 501 -19.73 8.24 6.67
CA TRP A 501 -20.52 9.47 6.68
C TRP A 501 -20.80 9.99 5.28
N ALA A 502 -19.77 10.14 4.45
CA ALA A 502 -19.88 10.66 3.10
C ALA A 502 -20.52 9.65 2.13
N GLY A 503 -20.33 8.35 2.37
CA GLY A 503 -20.83 7.26 1.53
C GLY A 503 -22.11 6.58 2.04
N ARG A 504 -22.83 7.15 3.01
CA ARG A 504 -24.02 6.51 3.61
C ARG A 504 -25.15 6.21 2.62
N HIS A 505 -25.21 6.90 1.49
CA HIS A 505 -26.14 6.61 0.39
C HIS A 505 -25.68 5.47 -0.52
N LEU A 506 -24.44 4.98 -0.36
CA LEU A 506 -23.84 3.94 -1.17
C LEU A 506 -23.92 2.56 -0.49
N ALA A 507 -23.96 1.52 -1.31
CA ALA A 507 -23.90 0.12 -0.88
C ALA A 507 -22.45 -0.33 -0.64
N LEU A 508 -21.78 0.29 0.34
CA LEU A 508 -20.39 -0.04 0.69
C LEU A 508 -20.29 -1.50 1.17
N TYR A 509 -19.23 -2.20 0.75
CA TYR A 509 -18.99 -3.61 1.09
C TYR A 509 -20.14 -4.55 0.69
N GLY A 510 -20.92 -4.19 -0.35
CA GLY A 510 -22.06 -4.98 -0.81
C GLY A 510 -23.27 -4.94 0.14
N GLN A 511 -23.17 -4.17 1.23
CA GLN A 511 -24.21 -4.04 2.23
C GLN A 511 -25.26 -3.00 1.79
N LYS A 512 -26.42 -2.97 2.45
CA LYS A 512 -27.44 -1.94 2.21
C LYS A 512 -26.87 -0.54 2.53
N PRO A 513 -27.29 0.52 1.80
CA PRO A 513 -26.93 1.90 2.13
C PRO A 513 -27.16 2.22 3.61
N GLY A 514 -26.17 2.88 4.23
CA GLY A 514 -26.19 3.26 5.64
C GLY A 514 -25.80 2.15 6.62
N SER A 515 -25.49 0.94 6.16
CA SER A 515 -25.06 -0.17 7.03
C SER A 515 -23.88 0.23 7.92
N THR A 516 -23.98 -0.10 9.20
CA THR A 516 -23.01 0.27 10.26
C THR A 516 -22.13 -0.91 10.70
N ALA A 517 -22.44 -2.13 10.24
CA ALA A 517 -21.79 -3.37 10.68
C ALA A 517 -20.26 -3.34 10.48
N TRP A 518 -19.79 -2.93 9.30
CA TRP A 518 -18.37 -2.80 9.02
C TRP A 518 -17.72 -1.66 9.83
N LEU A 519 -18.43 -0.53 10.02
CA LEU A 519 -17.89 0.65 10.70
C LEU A 519 -17.63 0.36 12.18
N GLY A 520 -18.57 -0.29 12.87
CA GLY A 520 -18.40 -0.68 14.28
C GLY A 520 -17.16 -1.55 14.48
N GLY A 521 -16.94 -2.52 13.59
CA GLY A 521 -15.75 -3.36 13.59
C GLY A 521 -14.47 -2.55 13.38
N CYS A 522 -14.45 -1.67 12.38
CA CYS A 522 -13.30 -0.82 12.09
C CYS A 522 -12.94 0.11 13.27
N LEU A 523 -13.92 0.84 13.82
CA LEU A 523 -13.68 1.77 14.93
C LEU A 523 -13.27 1.03 16.20
N GLY A 524 -13.89 -0.11 16.50
CA GLY A 524 -13.52 -0.95 17.64
C GLY A 524 -12.08 -1.45 17.55
N TYR A 525 -11.68 -1.94 16.38
CA TYR A 525 -10.31 -2.38 16.11
C TYR A 525 -9.31 -1.22 16.24
N LEU A 526 -9.57 -0.11 15.55
CA LEU A 526 -8.66 1.04 15.47
C LEU A 526 -8.47 1.75 16.81
N LEU A 527 -9.55 1.95 17.58
CA LEU A 527 -9.43 2.56 18.91
C LEU A 527 -8.72 1.63 19.90
N ALA A 528 -8.90 0.30 19.80
CA ALA A 528 -8.12 -0.63 20.59
C ALA A 528 -6.62 -0.54 20.27
N ARG A 529 -6.25 -0.44 18.98
CA ARG A 529 -4.85 -0.24 18.55
C ARG A 529 -4.30 1.11 19.02
N ALA A 530 -5.06 2.19 18.86
CA ALA A 530 -4.67 3.53 19.29
C ALA A 530 -4.43 3.61 20.81
N ASP A 531 -5.22 2.87 21.60
CA ASP A 531 -5.08 2.77 23.06
C ASP A 531 -4.06 1.71 23.52
N GLN A 532 -3.37 1.04 22.58
CA GLN A 532 -2.46 -0.09 22.85
C GLN A 532 -3.12 -1.22 23.67
N ARG A 533 -4.43 -1.43 23.48
CA ARG A 533 -5.20 -2.47 24.15
C ARG A 533 -5.35 -3.71 23.25
N PRO A 534 -5.47 -4.92 23.83
CA PRO A 534 -5.77 -6.10 23.05
C PRO A 534 -7.06 -5.93 22.25
N THR A 535 -7.02 -6.16 20.94
CA THR A 535 -8.19 -6.05 20.03
C THR A 535 -9.33 -6.99 20.44
N ARG A 536 -9.01 -8.10 21.12
CA ARG A 536 -10.01 -9.01 21.72
C ARG A 536 -10.93 -8.33 22.73
N ALA A 537 -10.51 -7.22 23.35
CA ALA A 537 -11.34 -6.46 24.28
C ALA A 537 -12.49 -5.71 23.57
N ALA A 538 -12.40 -5.52 22.24
CA ALA A 538 -13.45 -4.92 21.43
C ALA A 538 -14.39 -5.94 20.76
N ALA A 539 -14.32 -7.22 21.17
CA ALA A 539 -14.94 -8.35 20.45
C ALA A 539 -16.40 -8.14 20.03
N GLU A 540 -17.22 -7.53 20.89
CA GLU A 540 -18.65 -7.30 20.61
C GLU A 540 -18.87 -6.41 19.38
N HIS A 541 -18.01 -5.40 19.17
CA HIS A 541 -18.09 -4.53 18.00
C HIS A 541 -17.54 -5.17 16.72
N LEU A 542 -16.71 -6.22 16.86
CA LEU A 542 -16.00 -6.83 15.74
C LEU A 542 -16.82 -7.91 15.04
N LEU A 543 -17.73 -8.59 15.74
CA LEU A 543 -18.52 -9.69 15.18
C LEU A 543 -19.25 -9.33 13.87
N PRO A 544 -19.91 -8.16 13.75
CA PRO A 544 -20.57 -7.79 12.50
C PRO A 544 -19.62 -7.64 11.30
N ALA A 545 -18.32 -7.36 11.52
CA ALA A 545 -17.34 -7.30 10.44
C ALA A 545 -17.10 -8.68 9.80
N LEU A 546 -17.19 -9.76 10.57
CA LEU A 546 -17.12 -11.13 10.03
C LEU A 546 -18.30 -11.40 9.09
N ASP A 547 -19.51 -11.02 9.50
CA ASP A 547 -20.71 -11.25 8.71
C ASP A 547 -20.63 -10.52 7.36
N VAL A 548 -20.10 -9.29 7.33
CA VAL A 548 -19.83 -8.55 6.07
C VAL A 548 -18.89 -9.32 5.14
N LEU A 549 -17.80 -9.91 5.67
CA LEU A 549 -16.87 -10.69 4.85
C LEU A 549 -17.48 -12.03 4.39
N LEU A 550 -18.31 -12.67 5.22
CA LEU A 550 -19.02 -13.89 4.85
C LEU A 550 -20.01 -13.63 3.70
N ASP A 551 -20.71 -12.49 3.72
CA ASP A 551 -21.58 -12.07 2.61
C ASP A 551 -20.77 -11.88 1.32
N LEU A 552 -19.69 -11.09 1.37
CA LEU A 552 -18.82 -10.86 0.21
C LEU A 552 -18.16 -12.14 -0.31
N ARG A 553 -17.82 -13.08 0.58
CA ARG A 553 -17.30 -14.40 0.22
C ARG A 553 -18.35 -15.20 -0.54
N THR A 554 -19.56 -15.27 -0.01
CA THR A 554 -20.69 -16.01 -0.60
C THR A 554 -21.09 -15.44 -1.95
N GLU A 555 -21.03 -14.12 -2.10
CA GLU A 555 -21.29 -13.42 -3.37
C GLU A 555 -20.13 -13.50 -4.38
N HIS A 556 -19.01 -14.14 -4.03
CA HIS A 556 -17.77 -14.17 -4.81
C HIS A 556 -17.30 -12.76 -5.22
N ARG A 557 -17.21 -11.86 -4.24
CA ARG A 557 -16.74 -10.48 -4.45
C ARG A 557 -15.51 -10.16 -3.62
N LEU A 558 -14.66 -9.28 -4.16
CA LEU A 558 -13.49 -8.72 -3.49
C LEU A 558 -13.90 -8.10 -2.15
N PHE A 559 -13.07 -8.29 -1.11
CA PHE A 559 -13.34 -7.75 0.23
C PHE A 559 -13.04 -6.25 0.31
N SER A 560 -13.84 -5.45 -0.39
CA SER A 560 -13.62 -4.01 -0.55
C SER A 560 -14.91 -3.21 -0.43
N ALA A 561 -14.80 -1.95 -0.02
CA ALA A 561 -15.90 -0.98 0.02
C ALA A 561 -16.51 -0.78 -1.37
N ALA A 562 -15.72 -1.01 -2.42
CA ALA A 562 -16.13 -1.08 -3.81
C ALA A 562 -16.02 -2.52 -4.34
N PRO A 563 -16.96 -3.41 -3.99
CA PRO A 563 -16.80 -4.84 -4.22
C PRO A 563 -16.80 -5.18 -5.72
N VAL A 564 -15.73 -5.84 -6.15
CA VAL A 564 -15.49 -6.31 -7.53
C VAL A 564 -15.88 -7.78 -7.63
N PRO A 565 -16.69 -8.21 -8.62
CA PRO A 565 -16.94 -9.64 -8.85
C PRO A 565 -15.64 -10.37 -9.17
N LEU A 566 -15.44 -11.53 -8.54
CA LEU A 566 -14.29 -12.39 -8.75
C LEU A 566 -14.61 -13.49 -9.74
N ALA A 567 -13.58 -14.09 -10.35
CA ALA A 567 -13.76 -15.30 -11.13
C ALA A 567 -14.37 -16.42 -10.26
N ARG A 568 -15.30 -17.17 -10.84
CA ARG A 568 -15.95 -18.29 -10.16
C ARG A 568 -15.08 -19.55 -10.25
N PRO A 569 -15.18 -20.45 -9.26
CA PRO A 569 -14.53 -21.75 -9.33
C PRO A 569 -14.93 -22.53 -10.58
N VAL A 570 -13.98 -23.25 -11.18
CA VAL A 570 -14.29 -24.26 -12.20
C VAL A 570 -14.91 -25.47 -11.48
N VAL A 571 -16.16 -25.80 -11.79
CA VAL A 571 -16.95 -26.87 -11.14
C VAL A 571 -16.58 -28.25 -11.68
#